data_AF-A0A0B8N2N9-F1
#
_entry.id   AF-A0A0B8N2N9-F1
#
_cell.length_a   1.000
_cell.length_b   1.000
_cell.length_c   1.000
_cell.angle_alpha   90.00
_cell.angle_beta   90.00
_cell.angle_gamma   90.00
#
_symmetry.space_group_name_H-M   'P 1'
#
loop_
_entity.id
_entity.type
_entity.pdbx_description
1 polymer ?
#
loop_
_entity_poly.entity_id
_entity_poly.type
_entity_poly.pdbx_seq_one_letter_code
_entity_poly.pdbx_strand_id
1 'polypeptide(L)'
;MTSFLRLPPKVRSMVYRYLTPAEGMPICPWQEFNKKIHFNLLRTNRIIYQEYRSLLYSEIPFRLETWAVELLAKWFDQIGQQNARLIREIYILFPRVHTKTHLDDPAPVIDERHAQILDKIQSLCTGLKVLVINLPNSVMQLQEMADMEAQEPGYITDAVALVNKRLTEIPSLERIEAEFPSHVERTEITHEMQRHGWTIEDVEAEWPGGSTEKDRRSDSEALREEAEAGLYDLEGDSHGDPVMDDMANWPDYIIGGG
;
A
#
# COMPACT_ATOMS: atom_id res chain seq x y z
N MET A 1 -31.39 -17.18 -25.33
CA MET A 1 -30.51 -16.29 -24.55
C MET A 1 -29.94 -17.06 -23.37
N THR A 2 -28.63 -17.28 -23.34
CA THR A 2 -27.91 -17.88 -22.21
C THR A 2 -27.57 -16.80 -21.18
N SER A 3 -28.05 -16.95 -19.95
CA SER A 3 -27.70 -16.05 -18.84
C SER A 3 -26.28 -16.36 -18.33
N PHE A 4 -25.53 -15.32 -17.93
CA PHE A 4 -24.18 -15.46 -17.35
C PHE A 4 -24.14 -16.44 -16.16
N LEU A 5 -25.18 -16.44 -15.31
CA LEU A 5 -25.28 -17.35 -14.17
C LEU A 5 -25.50 -18.83 -14.55
N ARG A 6 -25.83 -19.12 -15.82
CA ARG A 6 -25.92 -20.49 -16.33
C ARG A 6 -24.57 -21.03 -16.83
N LEU A 7 -23.56 -20.17 -16.96
CA LEU A 7 -22.20 -20.63 -17.25
C LEU A 7 -21.67 -21.46 -16.07
N PRO A 8 -20.82 -22.47 -16.27
CA PRO A 8 -20.18 -23.18 -15.15
C PRO A 8 -19.38 -22.23 -14.26
N PRO A 9 -19.29 -22.46 -12.93
CA PRO A 9 -18.55 -21.59 -12.01
C PRO A 9 -17.11 -21.32 -12.44
N LYS A 10 -16.43 -22.34 -12.99
CA LYS A 10 -15.06 -22.21 -13.52
C LYS A 10 -14.96 -21.18 -14.65
N VAL A 11 -15.94 -21.14 -15.55
CA VAL A 11 -15.98 -20.18 -16.67
C VAL A 11 -16.24 -18.77 -16.14
N ARG A 12 -17.14 -18.61 -15.15
CA ARG A 12 -17.38 -17.31 -14.50
C ARG A 12 -16.13 -16.80 -13.78
N SER A 13 -15.42 -17.67 -13.06
CA SER A 13 -14.16 -17.34 -12.40
C SER A 13 -13.10 -16.85 -13.38
N MET A 14 -12.98 -17.47 -14.56
CA MET A 14 -12.08 -16.96 -15.61
C MET A 14 -12.47 -15.54 -16.04
N VAL A 15 -13.76 -15.27 -16.25
CA VAL A 15 -14.24 -13.92 -16.59
C VAL A 15 -13.88 -12.93 -15.48
N TYR A 16 -14.06 -13.28 -14.21
CA TYR A 16 -13.67 -12.42 -13.10
C TYR A 16 -12.18 -12.08 -13.08
N ARG A 17 -11.29 -13.04 -13.38
CA ARG A 17 -9.84 -12.80 -13.45
C ARG A 17 -9.45 -11.84 -14.58
N TYR A 18 -10.20 -11.83 -15.68
CA TYR A 18 -10.02 -10.82 -16.74
C TYR A 18 -10.49 -9.41 -16.30
N LEU A 19 -11.29 -9.34 -15.24
CA LEU A 19 -11.83 -8.10 -14.65
C LEU A 19 -11.08 -7.70 -13.37
N THR A 20 -9.85 -8.18 -13.19
CA THR A 20 -8.97 -7.80 -12.09
C THR A 20 -7.66 -7.27 -12.66
N PRO A 21 -6.81 -6.60 -11.87
CA PRO A 21 -5.45 -6.27 -12.29
C PRO A 21 -4.71 -7.50 -12.81
N ALA A 22 -3.63 -7.26 -13.57
CA ALA A 22 -2.76 -8.35 -13.99
C ALA A 22 -2.27 -9.12 -12.76
N GLU A 23 -2.03 -10.42 -12.94
CA GLU A 23 -1.58 -11.30 -11.86
C GLU A 23 -0.35 -10.70 -11.15
N GLY A 24 -0.40 -10.71 -9.81
CA GLY A 24 0.66 -10.13 -8.98
C GLY A 24 0.64 -8.59 -8.86
N MET A 25 -0.23 -7.86 -9.57
CA MET A 25 -0.31 -6.41 -9.37
C MET A 25 -1.14 -6.06 -8.13
N PRO A 26 -0.52 -5.49 -7.09
CA PRO A 26 -1.22 -5.16 -5.86
C PRO A 26 -2.14 -3.95 -6.05
N ILE A 27 -3.21 -3.92 -5.25
CA ILE A 27 -4.23 -2.88 -5.28
C ILE A 27 -4.05 -1.92 -4.12
N CYS A 28 -4.08 -0.63 -4.39
CA CYS A 28 -3.95 0.41 -3.38
C CYS A 28 -5.34 0.98 -3.02
N PRO A 29 -5.99 0.61 -1.90
CA PRO A 29 -7.42 0.89 -1.69
C PRO A 29 -7.83 2.37 -1.74
N TRP A 30 -6.91 3.28 -1.46
CA TRP A 30 -7.15 4.73 -1.47
C TRP A 30 -6.85 5.41 -2.82
N GLN A 31 -6.34 4.69 -3.82
CA GLN A 31 -6.12 5.27 -5.14
C GLN A 31 -7.38 5.17 -6.00
N GLU A 32 -7.82 6.32 -6.52
CA GLU A 32 -8.97 6.41 -7.44
C GLU A 32 -8.73 5.68 -8.78
N PHE A 33 -7.46 5.47 -9.14
CA PHE A 33 -7.05 4.83 -10.39
C PHE A 33 -7.07 3.29 -10.36
N ASN A 34 -7.70 2.68 -9.35
CA ASN A 34 -8.07 1.25 -9.36
C ASN A 34 -9.16 0.92 -10.39
N LYS A 35 -9.12 1.56 -11.57
CA LYS A 35 -10.09 1.46 -12.68
C LYS A 35 -10.30 0.04 -13.19
N LYS A 36 -9.41 -0.90 -12.83
CA LYS A 36 -9.49 -2.33 -13.16
C LYS A 36 -10.27 -3.15 -12.14
N ILE A 37 -10.68 -2.59 -11.00
CA ILE A 37 -11.53 -3.29 -10.04
C ILE A 37 -12.98 -2.93 -10.29
N HIS A 38 -13.77 -3.95 -10.57
CA HIS A 38 -15.20 -3.78 -10.78
C HIS A 38 -15.96 -3.99 -9.47
N PHE A 39 -15.85 -3.04 -8.53
CA PHE A 39 -16.57 -3.10 -7.24
C PHE A 39 -18.09 -3.25 -7.40
N ASN A 40 -18.65 -2.82 -8.53
CA ASN A 40 -20.07 -3.03 -8.87
C ASN A 40 -20.45 -4.52 -8.92
N LEU A 41 -19.51 -5.43 -9.18
CA LEU A 41 -19.75 -6.88 -9.11
C LEU A 41 -20.09 -7.33 -7.68
N LEU A 42 -19.53 -6.68 -6.66
CA LEU A 42 -19.90 -6.93 -5.26
C LEU A 42 -21.35 -6.52 -4.95
N ARG A 43 -21.98 -5.72 -5.82
CA ARG A 43 -23.35 -5.21 -5.65
C ARG A 43 -24.37 -5.87 -6.58
N THR A 44 -23.96 -6.76 -7.48
CA THR A 44 -24.82 -7.23 -8.57
C THR A 44 -25.85 -8.27 -8.11
N ASN A 45 -25.41 -9.41 -7.57
CA ASN A 45 -26.28 -10.42 -6.95
C ASN A 45 -25.46 -11.33 -6.02
N ARG A 46 -26.13 -12.13 -5.18
CA ARG A 46 -25.48 -12.95 -4.16
C ARG A 46 -24.45 -13.94 -4.70
N ILE A 47 -24.72 -14.58 -5.85
CA ILE A 47 -23.80 -15.57 -6.44
C ILE A 47 -22.54 -14.85 -6.93
N ILE A 48 -22.71 -13.79 -7.72
CA ILE A 48 -21.58 -13.00 -8.24
C ILE A 48 -20.79 -12.40 -7.08
N TYR A 49 -21.47 -11.86 -6.06
CA TYR A 49 -20.81 -11.33 -4.87
C TYR A 49 -19.95 -12.39 -4.18
N GLN A 50 -20.46 -13.59 -3.93
CA GLN A 50 -19.72 -14.65 -3.25
C GLN A 50 -18.51 -15.13 -4.06
N GLU A 51 -18.67 -15.30 -5.37
CA GLU A 51 -17.58 -15.75 -6.24
C GLU A 51 -16.52 -14.66 -6.40
N TYR A 52 -16.94 -13.43 -6.70
CA TYR A 52 -16.04 -12.31 -6.93
C TYR A 52 -15.32 -11.87 -5.66
N ARG A 53 -16.00 -11.81 -4.50
CA ARG A 53 -15.34 -11.46 -3.24
C ARG A 53 -14.24 -12.45 -2.88
N SER A 54 -14.44 -13.74 -3.16
CA SER A 54 -13.45 -14.76 -2.83
C SER A 54 -12.18 -14.47 -3.62
N LEU A 55 -12.33 -14.27 -4.93
CA LEU A 55 -11.23 -13.96 -5.83
C LEU A 55 -10.54 -12.63 -5.47
N LEU A 56 -11.31 -11.55 -5.32
CA LEU A 56 -10.80 -10.21 -5.02
C LEU A 56 -9.94 -10.20 -3.76
N TYR A 57 -10.41 -10.80 -2.68
CA TYR A 57 -9.67 -10.76 -1.42
C TYR A 57 -8.62 -11.86 -1.31
N SER A 58 -8.77 -13.02 -1.96
CA SER A 58 -7.81 -14.11 -1.79
C SER A 58 -6.70 -14.20 -2.84
N GLU A 59 -6.93 -13.65 -4.04
CA GLU A 59 -5.96 -13.75 -5.15
C GLU A 59 -5.25 -12.43 -5.44
N ILE A 60 -5.77 -11.30 -4.96
CA ILE A 60 -5.18 -9.99 -5.25
C ILE A 60 -4.48 -9.45 -4.01
N PRO A 61 -3.20 -9.07 -4.12
CA PRO A 61 -2.50 -8.38 -3.05
C PRO A 61 -3.03 -6.95 -2.83
N PHE A 62 -2.89 -6.43 -1.61
CA PHE A 62 -3.28 -5.05 -1.28
C PHE A 62 -2.09 -4.22 -0.81
N ARG A 63 -1.83 -3.06 -1.44
CA ARG A 63 -0.91 -2.05 -0.92
C ARG A 63 -1.58 -1.29 0.21
N LEU A 64 -1.16 -1.63 1.43
CA LEU A 64 -1.53 -1.01 2.70
C LEU A 64 -0.43 -0.04 3.20
N GLU A 65 0.40 0.45 2.27
CA GLU A 65 1.45 1.45 2.45
C GLU A 65 0.89 2.87 2.66
N THR A 66 0.31 3.16 3.82
CA THR A 66 -0.14 4.52 4.15
C THR A 66 0.22 4.92 5.57
N TRP A 67 0.55 6.19 5.73
CA TRP A 67 0.80 6.83 7.01
C TRP A 67 -0.50 7.21 7.75
N ALA A 68 -1.62 7.24 7.03
CA ALA A 68 -2.92 7.57 7.58
C ALA A 68 -3.59 6.31 8.15
N VAL A 69 -3.32 6.04 9.43
CA VAL A 69 -3.86 4.89 10.17
C VAL A 69 -5.38 4.87 10.16
N GLU A 70 -6.00 6.05 10.14
CA GLU A 70 -7.44 6.25 10.06
C GLU A 70 -8.00 5.73 8.73
N LEU A 71 -7.26 5.85 7.63
CA LEU A 71 -7.68 5.30 6.33
C LEU A 71 -7.64 3.77 6.34
N LEU A 72 -6.60 3.18 6.96
CA LEU A 72 -6.52 1.72 7.11
C LEU A 72 -7.63 1.18 7.99
N ALA A 73 -7.87 1.84 9.13
CA ALA A 73 -8.96 1.47 10.04
C ALA A 73 -10.31 1.54 9.32
N LYS A 74 -10.61 2.66 8.64
CA LYS A 74 -11.84 2.85 7.86
C LYS A 74 -11.97 1.79 6.77
N TRP A 75 -10.90 1.46 6.07
CA TRP A 75 -10.92 0.43 5.03
C TRP A 75 -11.24 -0.96 5.60
N PHE A 76 -10.60 -1.35 6.70
CA PHE A 76 -10.89 -2.60 7.38
C PHE A 76 -12.35 -2.69 7.85
N ASP A 77 -12.87 -1.59 8.39
CA ASP A 77 -14.27 -1.51 8.84
C ASP A 77 -15.25 -1.64 7.65
N GLN A 78 -14.91 -1.07 6.49
CA GLN A 78 -15.71 -1.15 5.27
C GLN A 78 -15.74 -2.55 4.66
N ILE A 79 -14.59 -3.24 4.57
CA ILE A 79 -14.57 -4.60 4.02
C ILE A 79 -15.11 -5.61 5.03
N GLY A 80 -14.97 -5.33 6.32
CA GLY A 80 -15.40 -6.19 7.42
C GLY A 80 -14.57 -7.46 7.58
N GLN A 81 -14.66 -8.07 8.77
CA GLN A 81 -13.87 -9.24 9.15
C GLN A 81 -14.03 -10.44 8.19
N GLN A 82 -15.23 -10.62 7.63
CA GLN A 82 -15.54 -11.75 6.74
C GLN A 82 -14.78 -11.71 5.40
N ASN A 83 -14.39 -10.53 4.96
CA ASN A 83 -13.57 -10.32 3.77
C ASN A 83 -12.10 -10.18 4.14
N ALA A 84 -11.77 -9.46 5.23
CA ALA A 84 -10.39 -9.31 5.69
C ALA A 84 -9.69 -10.66 5.92
N ARG A 85 -10.40 -11.65 6.48
CA ARG A 85 -9.87 -13.01 6.69
C ARG A 85 -9.50 -13.76 5.40
N LEU A 86 -9.97 -13.29 4.23
CA LEU A 86 -9.66 -13.90 2.94
C LEU A 86 -8.35 -13.36 2.36
N ILE A 87 -7.88 -12.21 2.84
CA ILE A 87 -6.63 -11.56 2.41
C ILE A 87 -5.46 -12.52 2.62
N ARG A 88 -4.69 -12.72 1.55
CA ARG A 88 -3.51 -13.60 1.54
C ARG A 88 -2.21 -12.83 1.47
N GLU A 89 -2.21 -11.64 0.89
CA GLU A 89 -1.00 -10.87 0.65
C GLU A 89 -1.27 -9.38 0.84
N ILE A 90 -0.40 -8.71 1.58
CA ILE A 90 -0.43 -7.27 1.78
C ILE A 90 0.97 -6.69 1.66
N TYR A 91 1.03 -5.44 1.23
CA TYR A 91 2.23 -4.61 1.28
C TYR A 91 2.05 -3.58 2.38
N ILE A 92 3.04 -3.39 3.23
CA ILE A 92 3.05 -2.33 4.25
C ILE A 92 4.37 -1.55 4.18
N LEU A 93 4.37 -0.38 4.80
CA LEU A 93 5.61 0.32 5.10
C LEU A 93 6.36 -0.41 6.21
N PHE A 94 7.68 -0.24 6.25
CA PHE A 94 8.46 -0.66 7.40
C PHE A 94 7.94 0.06 8.66
N PRO A 95 7.59 -0.68 9.73
CA PRO A 95 7.13 -0.06 10.96
C PRO A 95 8.21 0.85 11.53
N ARG A 96 7.92 2.14 11.64
CA ARG A 96 8.74 3.09 12.39
C ARG A 96 9.06 2.58 13.80
N VAL A 97 10.33 2.60 14.13
CA VAL A 97 10.88 2.22 15.44
C VAL A 97 11.64 3.42 15.99
N HIS A 98 11.46 3.71 17.28
CA HIS A 98 12.18 4.77 17.98
C HIS A 98 12.70 4.26 19.34
N THR A 99 13.66 4.97 19.94
CA THR A 99 14.09 4.73 21.31
C THR A 99 13.11 5.35 22.31
N LYS A 100 13.02 4.80 23.53
CA LYS A 100 12.27 5.44 24.61
C LYS A 100 13.07 6.61 25.16
N THR A 101 12.61 7.83 24.90
CA THR A 101 13.29 9.09 25.26
C THR A 101 13.46 9.37 26.76
N HIS A 102 12.93 8.52 27.66
CA HIS A 102 12.81 8.85 29.10
C HIS A 102 13.11 7.72 30.09
N LEU A 103 13.73 6.61 29.68
CA LEU A 103 14.08 5.52 30.59
C LEU A 103 15.56 5.14 30.43
N ASP A 104 16.16 4.64 31.52
CA ASP A 104 17.53 4.11 31.58
C ASP A 104 17.78 2.89 30.66
N ASP A 105 16.79 2.54 29.83
CA ASP A 105 16.80 1.46 28.87
C ASP A 105 16.40 2.01 27.48
N PRO A 106 17.37 2.25 26.59
CA PRO A 106 17.13 2.80 25.25
C PRO A 106 16.50 1.80 24.28
N ALA A 107 16.01 0.65 24.77
CA ALA A 107 15.42 -0.41 23.95
C ALA A 107 14.47 0.13 22.85
N PRO A 108 14.64 -0.32 21.59
CA PRO A 108 13.78 0.09 20.50
C PRO A 108 12.31 -0.27 20.75
N VAL A 109 11.40 0.57 20.27
CA VAL A 109 9.95 0.39 20.36
C VAL A 109 9.29 0.76 19.04
N ILE A 110 8.32 -0.06 18.59
CA ILE A 110 7.50 0.26 17.43
C ILE A 110 6.56 1.41 17.78
N ASP A 111 6.48 2.42 16.91
CA ASP A 111 5.55 3.53 17.06
C ASP A 111 4.11 3.03 17.31
N GLU A 112 3.43 3.62 18.28
CA GLU A 112 2.11 3.21 18.75
C GLU A 112 1.08 3.10 17.60
N ARG A 113 1.14 4.00 16.61
CA ARG A 113 0.20 3.97 15.48
C ARG A 113 0.46 2.77 14.57
N HIS A 114 1.73 2.45 14.35
CA HIS A 114 2.10 1.25 13.60
C HIS A 114 1.80 -0.04 14.37
N ALA A 115 2.00 -0.04 15.69
CA ALA A 115 1.63 -1.17 16.54
C ALA A 115 0.13 -1.50 16.43
N GLN A 116 -0.73 -0.46 16.46
CA GLN A 116 -2.18 -0.60 16.29
C GLN A 116 -2.59 -1.12 14.90
N ILE A 117 -1.89 -0.74 13.83
CA ILE A 117 -2.12 -1.31 12.49
C ILE A 117 -1.77 -2.79 12.48
N LEU A 118 -0.63 -3.16 13.06
CA LEU A 118 -0.21 -4.56 13.14
C LEU A 118 -1.19 -5.39 13.98
N ASP A 119 -1.77 -4.84 15.05
CA ASP A 119 -2.86 -5.49 15.82
C ASP A 119 -4.10 -5.74 14.97
N LYS A 120 -4.51 -4.75 14.15
CA LYS A 120 -5.64 -4.89 13.23
C LYS A 120 -5.35 -5.95 12.16
N ILE A 121 -4.17 -5.95 11.56
CA ILE A 121 -3.77 -6.97 10.58
C ILE A 121 -3.81 -8.36 11.23
N GLN A 122 -3.19 -8.51 12.41
CA GLN A 122 -3.14 -9.77 13.14
C GLN A 122 -4.54 -10.31 13.48
N SER A 123 -5.44 -9.44 13.92
CA SER A 123 -6.79 -9.83 14.37
C SER A 123 -7.78 -10.05 13.21
N LEU A 124 -7.68 -9.28 12.11
CA LEU A 124 -8.64 -9.30 11.01
C LEU A 124 -8.19 -10.16 9.84
N CYS A 125 -6.90 -10.16 9.49
CA CYS A 125 -6.33 -10.87 8.35
C CYS A 125 -5.89 -12.29 8.72
N THR A 126 -6.77 -13.09 9.32
CA THR A 126 -6.44 -14.45 9.79
C THR A 126 -6.08 -15.44 8.66
N GLY A 127 -6.18 -15.00 7.41
CA GLY A 127 -5.77 -15.76 6.23
C GLY A 127 -4.44 -15.32 5.62
N LEU A 128 -3.78 -14.28 6.16
CA LEU A 128 -2.60 -13.66 5.58
C LEU A 128 -1.45 -14.66 5.51
N LYS A 129 -0.86 -14.83 4.33
CA LYS A 129 0.25 -15.76 4.06
C LYS A 129 1.56 -15.02 3.80
N VAL A 130 1.47 -13.88 3.15
CA VAL A 130 2.60 -13.11 2.66
C VAL A 130 2.44 -11.68 3.14
N LEU A 131 3.50 -11.14 3.72
CA LEU A 131 3.57 -9.73 4.07
C LEU A 131 4.83 -9.17 3.43
N VAL A 132 4.62 -8.18 2.57
CA VAL A 132 5.68 -7.51 1.82
C VAL A 132 5.95 -6.16 2.47
N ILE A 133 7.21 -5.88 2.78
CA ILE A 133 7.67 -4.58 3.24
C ILE A 133 8.18 -3.80 2.02
N ASN A 134 7.54 -2.69 1.71
CA ASN A 134 8.02 -1.79 0.66
C ASN A 134 9.08 -0.85 1.23
N LEU A 135 10.36 -1.23 1.09
CA LEU A 135 11.49 -0.40 1.51
C LEU A 135 11.63 0.91 0.70
N PRO A 136 11.40 0.94 -0.63
CA PRO A 136 11.40 2.19 -1.39
C PRO A 136 10.48 3.27 -0.82
N ASN A 137 9.32 2.89 -0.28
CA ASN A 137 8.38 3.82 0.35
C ASN A 137 8.66 4.07 1.84
N SER A 138 9.65 3.40 2.42
CA SER A 138 10.02 3.49 3.84
C SER A 138 11.36 4.21 4.08
N VAL A 139 11.85 4.99 3.09
CA VAL A 139 13.16 5.64 3.11
C VAL A 139 13.39 6.47 4.37
N MET A 140 12.37 7.20 4.85
CA MET A 140 12.50 8.00 6.07
C MET A 140 12.78 7.14 7.30
N GLN A 141 12.05 6.04 7.50
CA GLN A 141 12.26 5.13 8.64
C GLN A 141 13.63 4.47 8.57
N LEU A 142 14.04 4.06 7.37
CA LEU A 142 15.34 3.41 7.17
C LEU A 142 16.50 4.38 7.42
N GLN A 143 16.35 5.65 7.02
CA GLN A 143 17.32 6.69 7.34
C GLN A 143 17.37 6.97 8.85
N GLU A 144 16.22 7.11 9.52
CA GLU A 144 16.15 7.27 10.97
C GLU A 144 16.86 6.12 11.70
N MET A 145 16.70 4.88 11.23
CA MET A 145 17.40 3.73 11.80
C MET A 145 18.91 3.79 11.58
N ALA A 146 19.37 4.20 10.39
CA ALA A 146 20.79 4.35 10.10
C ALA A 146 21.44 5.46 10.94
N ASP A 147 20.73 6.57 11.15
CA ASP A 147 21.19 7.68 12.00
C ASP A 147 21.27 7.28 13.47
N MET A 148 20.36 6.40 13.93
CA MET A 148 20.40 5.83 15.27
C MET A 148 21.53 4.82 15.45
N GLU A 149 21.79 3.95 14.47
CA GLU A 149 22.91 3.01 14.50
C GLU A 149 24.27 3.72 14.67
N ALA A 150 24.43 4.88 14.03
CA ALA A 150 25.64 5.69 14.18
C ALA A 150 25.84 6.24 15.61
N GLN A 151 24.75 6.39 16.38
CA GLN A 151 24.77 6.87 17.76
C GLN A 151 24.81 5.71 18.76
N GLU A 152 24.17 4.59 18.43
CA GLU A 152 23.96 3.42 19.26
C GLU A 152 24.19 2.15 18.42
N PRO A 153 25.44 1.63 18.37
CA PRO A 153 25.74 0.42 17.63
C PRO A 153 24.93 -0.77 18.11
N GLY A 154 24.29 -1.49 17.19
CA GLY A 154 23.36 -2.58 17.46
C GLY A 154 21.88 -2.19 17.34
N TYR A 155 21.55 -0.90 17.20
CA TYR A 155 20.18 -0.42 17.09
C TYR A 155 19.41 -1.08 15.92
N ILE A 156 20.02 -1.22 14.74
CA ILE A 156 19.40 -1.88 13.59
C ILE A 156 19.07 -3.34 13.91
N THR A 157 20.00 -4.03 14.57
CA THR A 157 19.79 -5.45 14.96
C THR A 157 18.58 -5.57 15.87
N ASP A 158 18.50 -4.74 16.91
CA ASP A 158 17.41 -4.78 17.89
C ASP A 158 16.08 -4.31 17.28
N ALA A 159 16.10 -3.29 16.44
CA ALA A 159 14.91 -2.76 15.76
C ALA A 159 14.33 -3.77 14.75
N VAL A 160 15.18 -4.40 13.92
CA VAL A 160 14.74 -5.44 12.98
C VAL A 160 14.26 -6.67 13.75
N ALA A 161 14.94 -7.08 14.82
CA ALA A 161 14.50 -8.19 15.66
C ALA A 161 13.13 -7.93 16.30
N LEU A 162 12.90 -6.70 16.77
CA LEU A 162 11.62 -6.26 17.33
C LEU A 162 10.49 -6.33 16.29
N VAL A 163 10.71 -5.76 15.11
CA VAL A 163 9.73 -5.81 14.01
C VAL A 163 9.47 -7.24 13.59
N ASN A 164 10.52 -8.04 13.40
CA ASN A 164 10.40 -9.44 13.05
C ASN A 164 9.56 -10.21 14.07
N LYS A 165 9.87 -10.09 15.37
CA LYS A 165 9.10 -10.70 16.44
C LYS A 165 7.62 -10.34 16.30
N ARG A 166 7.33 -9.05 16.12
CA ARG A 166 5.96 -8.56 15.99
C ARG A 166 5.23 -9.13 14.77
N LEU A 167 5.89 -9.22 13.61
CA LEU A 167 5.30 -9.80 12.40
C LEU A 167 5.06 -11.31 12.55
N THR A 168 5.97 -12.02 13.21
CA THR A 168 5.83 -13.48 13.45
C THR A 168 4.71 -13.84 14.43
N GLU A 169 4.14 -12.87 15.14
CA GLU A 169 2.94 -13.09 15.97
C GLU A 169 1.66 -13.23 15.14
N ILE A 170 1.70 -12.96 13.82
CA ILE A 170 0.58 -13.18 12.89
C ILE A 170 0.50 -14.68 12.58
N PRO A 171 -0.49 -15.43 13.12
CA PRO A 171 -0.42 -16.90 13.12
C PRO A 171 -0.52 -17.56 11.75
N SER A 172 -1.13 -16.88 10.78
CA SER A 172 -1.30 -17.41 9.43
C SER A 172 -0.13 -17.15 8.50
N LEU A 173 0.77 -16.24 8.89
CA LEU A 173 1.86 -15.71 8.07
C LEU A 173 2.89 -16.81 7.80
N GLU A 174 3.23 -17.00 6.54
CA GLU A 174 4.18 -18.03 6.10
C GLU A 174 5.52 -17.42 5.70
N ARG A 175 5.52 -16.20 5.13
CA ARG A 175 6.74 -15.52 4.69
C ARG A 175 6.65 -14.01 4.83
N ILE A 176 7.79 -13.41 5.12
CA ILE A 176 8.01 -11.96 5.10
C ILE A 176 8.97 -11.67 3.94
N GLU A 177 8.55 -10.74 3.09
CA GLU A 177 9.31 -10.29 1.94
C GLU A 177 9.62 -8.80 2.12
N ALA A 178 10.72 -8.34 1.54
CA ALA A 178 11.03 -6.92 1.47
C ALA A 178 11.43 -6.57 0.04
N GLU A 179 10.69 -5.65 -0.56
CA GLU A 179 11.04 -5.06 -1.86
C GLU A 179 12.14 -4.03 -1.61
N PHE A 180 13.24 -4.13 -2.35
CA PHE A 180 14.40 -3.25 -2.27
C PHE A 180 14.74 -2.66 -3.65
N PRO A 181 15.03 -1.35 -3.77
CA PRO A 181 15.38 -0.78 -5.08
C PRO A 181 16.66 -1.43 -5.64
N SER A 182 16.58 -1.98 -6.85
CA SER A 182 17.65 -2.79 -7.46
C SER A 182 18.98 -2.07 -7.71
N HIS A 183 18.97 -0.74 -7.75
CA HIS A 183 20.13 0.09 -8.05
C HIS A 183 20.74 0.76 -6.82
N VAL A 184 20.26 0.42 -5.62
CA VAL A 184 20.82 0.88 -4.35
C VAL A 184 21.71 -0.22 -3.78
N GLU A 185 22.81 0.16 -3.13
CA GLU A 185 23.64 -0.81 -2.42
C GLU A 185 22.91 -1.36 -1.19
N ARG A 186 22.99 -2.68 -0.98
CA ARG A 186 22.38 -3.33 0.18
C ARG A 186 22.99 -2.78 1.47
N THR A 187 22.12 -2.36 2.38
CA THR A 187 22.51 -1.79 3.66
C THR A 187 22.62 -2.86 4.74
N GLU A 188 23.21 -2.51 5.88
CA GLU A 188 23.19 -3.35 7.09
C GLU A 188 21.76 -3.79 7.47
N ILE A 189 20.77 -2.91 7.24
CA ILE A 189 19.35 -3.21 7.48
C ILE A 189 18.89 -4.43 6.68
N THR A 190 19.21 -4.51 5.38
CA THR A 190 18.76 -5.65 4.55
C THR A 190 19.50 -6.94 4.93
N HIS A 191 20.76 -6.84 5.36
CA HIS A 191 21.50 -7.97 5.92
C HIS A 191 20.85 -8.51 7.21
N GLU A 192 20.45 -7.63 8.13
CA GLU A 192 19.74 -8.06 9.35
C GLU A 192 18.36 -8.66 9.04
N MET A 193 17.60 -8.09 8.10
CA MET A 193 16.33 -8.70 7.65
C MET A 193 16.53 -10.13 7.13
N GLN A 194 17.56 -10.37 6.32
CA GLN A 194 17.88 -11.71 5.82
C GLN A 194 18.27 -12.68 6.94
N ARG A 195 18.98 -12.22 7.98
CA ARG A 195 19.31 -13.05 9.15
C ARG A 195 18.07 -13.54 9.90
N HIS A 196 16.99 -12.76 9.86
CA HIS A 196 15.68 -13.15 10.39
C HIS A 196 14.83 -14.00 9.43
N GLY A 197 15.38 -14.40 8.28
CA GLY A 197 14.70 -15.26 7.30
C GLY A 197 13.80 -14.52 6.32
N TRP A 198 13.91 -13.19 6.21
CA TRP A 198 13.16 -12.42 5.24
C TRP A 198 13.74 -12.61 3.85
N THR A 199 12.86 -12.66 2.85
CA THR A 199 13.29 -12.69 1.44
C THR A 199 13.41 -11.26 0.94
N ILE A 200 14.55 -10.91 0.38
CA ILE A 200 14.77 -9.58 -0.22
C ILE A 200 14.60 -9.73 -1.73
N GLU A 201 13.63 -9.01 -2.29
CA GLU A 201 13.37 -8.95 -3.72
C GLU A 201 13.85 -7.61 -4.28
N ASP A 202 14.72 -7.66 -5.29
CA ASP A 202 15.21 -6.46 -5.96
C ASP A 202 14.15 -5.99 -6.98
N VAL A 203 13.58 -4.81 -6.76
CA VAL A 203 12.56 -4.20 -7.62
C VAL A 203 13.14 -3.05 -8.43
N GLU A 204 12.78 -2.99 -9.71
CA GLU A 204 13.03 -1.82 -10.56
C GLU A 204 12.06 -0.70 -10.16
N ALA A 205 12.37 -0.02 -9.05
CA ALA A 205 11.63 1.15 -8.62
C ALA A 205 12.13 2.38 -9.40
N GLU A 206 11.28 2.97 -10.23
CA GLU A 206 11.45 4.36 -10.65
C GLU A 206 11.23 5.24 -9.42
N TRP A 207 12.29 5.87 -8.91
CA TRP A 207 12.17 6.78 -7.78
C TRP A 207 11.20 7.90 -8.13
N PRO A 208 10.19 8.19 -7.29
CA PRO A 208 9.37 9.39 -7.42
C PRO A 208 10.26 10.60 -7.05
N GLY A 209 11.06 11.06 -8.01
CA GLY A 209 12.06 12.11 -7.80
C GLY A 209 13.24 12.05 -8.78
N GLY A 210 13.44 10.93 -9.47
CA GLY A 210 14.36 10.84 -10.59
C GLY A 210 13.74 11.40 -11.86
N SER A 211 13.41 12.70 -11.89
CA SER A 211 13.17 13.37 -13.17
C SER A 211 14.45 13.21 -13.98
N THR A 212 14.47 12.30 -14.95
CA THR A 212 15.54 12.30 -15.94
C THR A 212 15.53 13.70 -16.56
N GLU A 213 16.66 14.40 -16.47
CA GLU A 213 16.93 15.72 -17.05
C GLU A 213 16.58 15.85 -18.56
N LYS A 214 16.13 14.77 -19.19
CA LYS A 214 15.58 14.75 -20.54
C LYS A 214 14.19 15.41 -20.65
N ASP A 215 13.36 15.41 -19.61
CA ASP A 215 12.02 16.03 -19.70
C ASP A 215 12.06 17.55 -19.50
N ARG A 216 13.13 18.10 -18.90
CA ARG A 216 13.29 19.55 -18.75
C ARG A 216 13.81 20.27 -20.00
N ARG A 217 14.36 19.56 -20.98
CA ARG A 217 14.86 20.17 -22.23
C ARG A 217 13.78 20.36 -23.29
N SER A 218 12.70 19.57 -23.26
CA SER A 218 11.62 19.72 -24.26
C SER A 218 10.66 20.87 -23.96
N ASP A 219 10.46 21.23 -22.69
CA ASP A 219 9.55 22.33 -22.34
C ASP A 219 10.23 23.72 -22.34
N SER A 220 11.56 23.79 -22.19
CA SER A 220 12.28 25.07 -22.19
C SER A 220 12.54 25.66 -23.60
N GLU A 221 12.52 24.82 -24.64
CA GLU A 221 12.61 25.30 -26.04
C GLU A 221 11.24 25.71 -26.59
N ALA A 222 10.17 25.00 -26.21
CA ALA A 222 8.80 25.35 -26.63
C ALA A 222 8.32 26.70 -26.06
N LEU A 223 8.68 27.03 -24.81
CA LEU A 223 8.31 28.30 -24.18
C LEU A 223 9.17 29.49 -24.64
N ARG A 224 10.24 29.26 -25.40
CA ARG A 224 11.09 30.35 -25.92
C ARG A 224 10.68 30.81 -27.32
N GLU A 225 9.95 29.99 -28.08
CA GLU A 225 9.37 30.39 -29.37
C GLU A 225 8.00 31.07 -29.24
N GLU A 226 7.20 30.80 -28.20
CA GLU A 226 5.91 31.48 -28.01
C GLU A 226 6.01 32.86 -27.32
N ALA A 227 7.11 33.15 -26.61
CA ALA A 227 7.32 34.45 -25.96
C ALA A 227 7.72 35.59 -26.92
N GLU A 228 8.06 35.29 -28.18
CA GLU A 228 8.34 36.31 -29.21
C GLU A 228 7.15 36.60 -30.14
N ALA A 229 5.99 35.95 -29.94
CA ALA A 229 4.84 36.08 -30.83
C ALA A 229 3.51 36.28 -30.06
N GLY A 230 3.39 37.34 -29.25
CA GLY A 230 2.13 37.54 -28.52
C GLY A 230 1.96 38.83 -27.73
N LEU A 231 2.48 39.95 -28.22
CA LEU A 231 2.15 41.29 -27.69
C LEU A 231 0.73 41.67 -28.12
N TYR A 232 -0.30 41.36 -27.34
CA TYR A 232 -1.54 42.14 -27.31
C TYR A 232 -2.19 42.10 -25.92
N ASP A 233 -2.28 43.29 -25.32
CA ASP A 233 -3.09 43.65 -24.16
C ASP A 233 -4.56 43.28 -24.37
N LEU A 234 -5.16 42.60 -23.40
CA LEU A 234 -6.58 42.74 -23.08
C LEU A 234 -6.82 42.58 -21.58
N GLU A 235 -7.08 43.72 -20.94
CA GLU A 235 -7.79 43.81 -19.66
C GLU A 235 -9.18 43.17 -19.79
N GLY A 236 -9.56 42.35 -18.82
CA GLY A 236 -10.82 41.61 -18.84
C GLY A 236 -11.19 41.02 -17.48
N ASP A 237 -11.94 41.81 -16.73
CA ASP A 237 -12.54 41.54 -15.43
C ASP A 237 -13.52 40.34 -15.45
N SER A 238 -13.49 39.48 -14.42
CA SER A 238 -14.65 38.88 -13.72
C SER A 238 -14.42 37.47 -13.13
N HIS A 239 -14.60 37.42 -11.81
CA HIS A 239 -15.30 36.42 -10.98
C HIS A 239 -15.07 34.91 -11.19
N GLY A 240 -14.67 34.26 -10.08
CA GLY A 240 -15.06 32.87 -9.81
C GLY A 240 -14.05 32.14 -8.93
N ASP A 241 -14.28 32.13 -7.62
CA ASP A 241 -13.64 31.17 -6.72
C ASP A 241 -13.98 29.74 -7.17
N PRO A 242 -12.99 28.84 -7.36
CA PRO A 242 -13.27 27.42 -7.45
C PRO A 242 -13.43 26.84 -6.05
N VAL A 243 -14.69 26.52 -5.77
CA VAL A 243 -15.20 25.62 -4.74
C VAL A 243 -14.34 24.36 -4.63
N MET A 244 -13.71 24.15 -3.47
CA MET A 244 -13.23 22.83 -3.03
C MET A 244 -14.41 22.03 -2.50
N ASP A 245 -15.05 21.25 -3.37
CA ASP A 245 -16.03 20.24 -2.97
C ASP A 245 -15.95 19.08 -3.99
N ASP A 246 -15.25 18.01 -3.63
CA ASP A 246 -15.49 16.65 -4.15
C ASP A 246 -14.60 15.61 -3.43
N MET A 247 -14.72 15.52 -2.10
CA MET A 247 -14.15 14.41 -1.30
C MET A 247 -15.21 13.54 -0.61
N ALA A 248 -16.48 13.65 -1.04
CA ALA A 248 -17.59 12.94 -0.44
C ALA A 248 -18.24 11.96 -1.42
N ASN A 249 -17.59 10.82 -1.71
CA ASN A 249 -18.31 9.67 -2.30
C ASN A 249 -17.64 8.32 -2.03
N TRP A 250 -17.52 7.97 -0.75
CA TRP A 250 -17.62 6.57 -0.34
C TRP A 250 -18.95 6.44 0.39
N PRO A 251 -19.92 5.63 -0.08
CA PRO A 251 -21.19 5.54 0.59
C PRO A 251 -21.00 4.80 1.92
N ASP A 252 -21.12 5.55 3.01
CA ASP A 252 -21.55 5.02 4.29
C ASP A 252 -22.93 4.37 4.09
N TYR A 253 -23.10 3.14 4.59
CA TYR A 253 -24.24 2.70 5.42
C TYR A 253 -24.40 1.16 5.42
N ILE A 254 -24.37 0.63 6.64
CA ILE A 254 -25.25 -0.38 7.26
C ILE A 254 -25.43 -1.72 6.54
N ILE A 255 -24.94 -2.78 7.19
CA ILE A 255 -25.69 -4.04 7.28
C ILE A 255 -25.93 -4.33 8.77
N GLY A 256 -27.16 -4.04 9.20
CA GLY A 256 -27.74 -4.65 10.39
C GLY A 256 -28.31 -6.03 10.04
N GLY A 257 -28.26 -6.93 11.04
CA GLY A 257 -29.28 -7.96 11.28
C GLY A 257 -29.35 -9.14 10.32
N GLY A 258 -28.87 -10.29 10.80
CA GLY A 258 -29.18 -11.63 10.30
C GLY A 258 -28.57 -12.68 11.21
#